data_AF-A0A0F3GKK4-F1
#
_entry.id   AF-A0A0F3GKK4-F1
#
_cell.length_a   1.000
_cell.length_b   1.000
_cell.length_c   1.000
_cell.angle_alpha   90.00
_cell.angle_beta   90.00
_cell.angle_gamma   90.00
#
_symmetry.space_group_name_H-M   'P 1'
#
loop_
_entity.id
_entity.type
_entity.pdbx_description
1 polymer ?
#
loop_
_entity_poly.entity_id
_entity_poly.type
_entity_poly.pdbx_seq_one_letter_code
_entity_poly.pdbx_strand_id
1 'polypeptide(L)'
;MLLSHCEGSRYLGAFACKEELRARGVDRQIIDELVFNDQGEIEKALKIVAKKTRHLKKFPFYVRLKKVYELLSRKGFDNSTITQVIKQYKEDEKEE
;
A
#
# COMPACT_ATOMS: atom_id res chain seq x y z
N MET A 1 -3.70 19.47 0.87
CA MET A 1 -4.75 18.84 0.03
C MET A 1 -5.26 17.59 0.74
N LEU A 2 -6.50 17.14 0.48
CA LEU A 2 -7.09 15.96 1.14
C LEU A 2 -6.23 14.69 0.95
N LEU A 3 -5.53 14.55 -0.18
CA LEU A 3 -4.56 13.49 -0.44
C LEU A 3 -3.38 13.49 0.53
N SER A 4 -2.90 14.67 0.93
CA SER A 4 -1.74 14.83 1.83
C SER A 4 -1.96 14.13 3.18
N HIS A 5 -3.22 14.04 3.64
CA HIS A 5 -3.57 13.36 4.88
C HIS A 5 -3.52 11.82 4.76
N CYS A 6 -3.98 11.28 3.63
CA CYS A 6 -3.90 9.85 3.33
C CYS A 6 -2.46 9.40 3.03
N GLU A 7 -1.69 10.25 2.34
CA GLU A 7 -0.32 9.98 1.90
C GLU A 7 0.70 10.14 3.03
N GLY A 8 0.49 11.10 3.95
CA GLY A 8 1.46 11.44 4.99
C GLY A 8 1.44 10.54 6.22
N SER A 9 0.29 10.39 6.89
CA SER A 9 0.27 9.78 8.24
C SER A 9 0.10 8.26 8.25
N ARG A 10 -0.65 7.71 7.28
CA ARG A 10 -1.07 6.29 7.31
C ARG A 10 -0.62 5.45 6.13
N TYR A 11 -0.04 6.06 5.09
CA TYR A 11 0.32 5.42 3.82
C TYR A 11 -0.83 4.51 3.31
N LEU A 12 -2.00 5.11 3.12
CA LEU A 12 -3.17 4.38 2.62
C LEU A 12 -3.11 4.26 1.09
N GLY A 13 -3.54 3.11 0.59
CA GLY A 13 -3.86 2.94 -0.81
C GLY A 13 -5.19 3.62 -1.17
N ALA A 14 -5.48 3.71 -2.47
CA ALA A 14 -6.62 4.43 -3.00
C ALA A 14 -7.95 4.08 -2.30
N PHE A 15 -8.25 2.79 -2.13
CA PHE A 15 -9.50 2.34 -1.52
C PHE A 15 -9.64 2.83 -0.07
N ALA A 16 -8.62 2.58 0.76
CA ALA A 16 -8.68 2.97 2.16
C ALA A 16 -8.65 4.49 2.34
N CYS A 17 -7.99 5.23 1.43
CA CYS A 17 -8.05 6.70 1.45
C CYS A 17 -9.47 7.21 1.17
N LYS A 18 -10.14 6.67 0.14
CA LYS A 18 -11.53 7.04 -0.19
C LYS A 18 -12.47 6.74 0.98
N GLU A 19 -12.34 5.57 1.61
CA GLU A 19 -13.15 5.20 2.79
C GLU A 19 -12.89 6.12 3.99
N GLU A 20 -11.64 6.46 4.28
CA GLU A 20 -11.28 7.38 5.36
C GLU A 20 -11.85 8.80 5.12
N LEU A 21 -11.85 9.27 3.86
CA LEU A 21 -12.45 10.56 3.50
C LEU A 21 -13.99 10.53 3.62
N ARG A 22 -14.63 9.43 3.20
CA ARG A 22 -16.08 9.22 3.39
C ARG A 22 -16.45 9.24 4.88
N ALA A 23 -15.69 8.53 5.71
CA ALA A 23 -15.90 8.49 7.16
C ALA A 23 -15.75 9.87 7.83
N ARG A 24 -15.03 10.80 7.20
CA ARG A 24 -14.87 12.19 7.65
C ARG A 24 -15.93 13.14 7.11
N GLY A 25 -16.89 12.64 6.34
CA GLY A 25 -17.98 13.43 5.76
C GLY A 25 -17.56 14.25 4.53
N VAL A 26 -16.47 13.88 3.85
CA VAL A 26 -16.10 14.52 2.58
C VAL A 26 -17.11 14.10 1.51
N ASP A 27 -17.56 15.06 0.73
CA ASP A 27 -18.55 14.82 -0.33
C ASP A 27 -18.04 13.79 -1.36
N ARG A 28 -18.96 12.93 -1.80
CA ARG A 28 -18.63 11.84 -2.73
C ARG A 28 -18.07 12.35 -4.05
N GLN A 29 -18.57 13.46 -4.58
CA GLN A 29 -18.09 14.04 -5.85
C GLN A 29 -16.60 14.43 -5.73
N ILE A 30 -16.23 15.06 -4.60
CA ILE A 30 -14.83 15.43 -4.31
C ILE A 30 -13.93 14.18 -4.23
N ILE A 31 -14.43 13.09 -3.63
CA ILE A 31 -13.67 11.83 -3.50
C ILE A 31 -13.51 11.13 -4.85
N ASP A 32 -14.52 11.18 -5.70
CA ASP A 32 -14.52 10.52 -7.01
C ASP A 32 -13.59 11.26 -8.01
N GLU A 33 -13.37 12.57 -7.80
CA GLU A 33 -12.37 13.37 -8.54
C GLU A 33 -10.91 13.09 -8.12
N LEU A 34 -10.68 12.33 -7.04
CA LEU A 34 -9.32 11.99 -6.62
C LEU A 34 -8.66 11.01 -7.59
N VAL A 35 -7.60 11.49 -8.23
CA VAL A 35 -6.74 10.69 -9.10
C VAL A 35 -5.56 10.16 -8.28
N PHE A 36 -5.40 8.83 -8.27
CA PHE A 36 -4.26 8.15 -7.68
C PHE A 36 -3.34 7.72 -8.83
N ASN A 37 -2.05 8.06 -8.72
CA ASN A 37 -1.05 7.63 -9.68
C ASN A 37 -0.53 6.24 -9.28
N ASP A 38 -0.61 5.28 -10.20
CA ASP A 38 -0.13 3.90 -10.01
C ASP A 38 1.32 3.88 -9.51
N GLN A 39 2.21 4.68 -10.10
CA GLN A 39 3.61 4.75 -9.69
C GLN A 39 3.75 5.23 -8.23
N GLY A 40 2.94 6.21 -7.84
CA GLY A 40 2.92 6.72 -6.47
C GLY A 40 2.39 5.68 -5.48
N GLU A 41 1.38 4.89 -5.87
CA GLU A 41 0.84 3.80 -5.05
C GLU A 41 1.87 2.69 -4.84
N ILE A 42 2.61 2.31 -5.88
CA ILE A 42 3.69 1.32 -5.81
C ILE A 42 4.80 1.79 -4.88
N GLU A 43 5.30 3.02 -5.05
CA GLU A 43 6.35 3.59 -4.20
C GLU A 43 5.93 3.65 -2.72
N LYS A 44 4.67 4.03 -2.49
CA LYS A 44 4.06 4.06 -1.15
C LYS A 44 4.01 2.68 -0.53
N ALA A 45 3.53 1.68 -1.28
CA ALA A 45 3.46 0.30 -0.86
C ALA A 45 4.85 -0.29 -0.57
N LEU A 46 5.86 -0.02 -1.42
CA LEU A 46 7.25 -0.44 -1.20
C LEU A 46 7.82 0.13 0.10
N LYS A 47 7.59 1.42 0.40
CA LYS A 47 8.01 2.04 1.67
C LYS A 47 7.40 1.34 2.90
N ILE A 48 6.14 0.90 2.81
CA ILE A 48 5.48 0.14 3.89
C ILE A 48 6.13 -1.24 4.03
N VAL A 49 6.34 -1.94 2.91
CA VAL A 49 6.91 -3.28 2.88
C VAL A 49 8.33 -3.27 3.44
N ALA A 50 9.20 -2.36 2.99
CA ALA A 50 10.57 -2.24 3.47
C ALA A 50 10.67 -2.03 5.00
N LYS A 51 9.73 -1.28 5.60
CA LYS A 51 9.65 -1.13 7.06
C LYS A 51 9.18 -2.43 7.74
N LYS A 52 8.22 -3.13 7.15
CA LYS A 52 7.65 -4.35 7.74
C LYS A 52 8.59 -5.55 7.65
N THR A 53 9.22 -5.78 6.50
CA THR A 53 9.98 -7.00 6.19
C THR A 53 11.24 -7.14 7.04
N ARG A 54 11.80 -6.03 7.54
CA ARG A 54 12.87 -6.02 8.55
C ARG A 54 12.58 -6.93 9.73
N HIS A 55 11.34 -6.96 10.20
CA HIS A 55 10.91 -7.80 11.34
C HIS A 55 10.45 -9.20 10.92
N LEU A 56 10.37 -9.46 9.61
CA LEU A 56 9.88 -10.72 9.06
C LEU A 56 11.00 -11.66 8.59
N LYS A 57 12.28 -11.23 8.57
CA LYS A 57 13.41 -12.05 8.10
C LYS A 57 13.50 -13.43 8.79
N LYS A 58 13.03 -13.56 10.03
CA LYS A 58 12.95 -14.83 10.78
C LYS A 58 11.94 -15.86 10.24
N PHE A 59 11.02 -15.45 9.37
CA PHE A 59 10.01 -16.34 8.80
C PHE A 59 10.45 -16.86 7.42
N PRO A 60 9.99 -18.06 7.03
CA PRO A 60 10.17 -18.57 5.68
C PRO A 60 9.66 -17.59 4.62
N PHE A 61 10.30 -17.57 3.46
CA PHE A 61 10.00 -16.61 2.40
C PHE A 61 8.52 -16.58 2.00
N TYR A 62 7.89 -17.75 1.81
CA TYR A 62 6.46 -17.84 1.48
C TYR A 62 5.55 -17.20 2.55
N VAL A 63 5.93 -17.29 3.83
CA VAL A 63 5.21 -16.64 4.93
C VAL A 63 5.38 -15.12 4.88
N ARG A 64 6.58 -14.64 4.50
CA ARG A 64 6.83 -13.20 4.29
C ARG A 64 5.92 -12.64 3.21
N LEU A 65 5.82 -13.32 2.06
CA LEU A 65 4.95 -12.92 0.95
C LEU A 65 3.48 -12.83 1.37
N LYS A 66 2.97 -13.86 2.07
CA LYS A 66 1.59 -13.86 2.58
C LYS A 66 1.35 -12.65 3.51
N LYS A 67 2.28 -12.37 4.41
CA LYS A 67 2.19 -11.23 5.34
C LYS A 67 2.26 -9.87 4.64
N VAL A 68 3.03 -9.77 3.56
CA VAL A 68 3.08 -8.56 2.71
C VAL A 68 1.74 -8.34 2.03
N TYR A 69 1.17 -9.38 1.41
CA TYR A 69 -0.14 -9.32 0.78
C TYR A 69 -1.22 -8.85 1.79
N GLU A 70 -1.34 -9.53 2.94
CA GLU A 70 -2.31 -9.19 3.98
C GLU A 70 -2.14 -7.77 4.55
N LEU A 71 -0.90 -7.26 4.61
CA LEU A 71 -0.63 -5.90 5.04
C LEU A 71 -1.16 -4.88 4.04
N LEU A 72 -0.85 -5.06 2.76
CA LEU A 72 -1.23 -4.11 1.72
C LEU A 72 -2.73 -4.15 1.44
N SER A 73 -3.37 -5.33 1.47
CA SER A 73 -4.82 -5.44 1.34
C SER A 73 -5.55 -4.67 2.44
N ARG A 74 -5.11 -4.78 3.71
CA ARG A 74 -5.68 -4.00 4.83
C ARG A 74 -5.39 -2.50 4.73
N LYS A 75 -4.37 -2.12 3.97
CA LYS A 75 -4.06 -0.72 3.66
C LYS A 75 -4.82 -0.20 2.45
N GLY A 76 -5.65 -1.02 1.81
CA GLY A 76 -6.52 -0.62 0.69
C GLY A 76 -5.77 -0.39 -0.62
N PHE A 77 -4.62 -1.03 -0.81
CA PHE A 77 -4.00 -1.10 -2.13
C PHE A 77 -4.74 -2.10 -3.01
N ASP A 78 -4.82 -1.81 -4.30
CA ASP A 78 -5.43 -2.70 -5.26
C ASP A 78 -4.56 -3.94 -5.52
N ASN A 79 -5.14 -4.95 -6.18
CA ASN A 79 -4.45 -6.21 -6.41
C ASN A 79 -3.27 -6.07 -7.37
N SER A 80 -3.39 -5.19 -8.38
CA SER A 80 -2.34 -4.84 -9.34
C SER A 80 -1.08 -4.32 -8.64
N THR A 81 -1.22 -3.30 -7.80
CA THR A 81 -0.12 -2.72 -7.02
C THR A 81 0.49 -3.77 -6.11
N ILE A 82 -0.33 -4.54 -5.39
CA ILE A 82 0.16 -5.59 -4.49
C ILE A 82 1.00 -6.63 -5.24
N THR A 83 0.54 -7.06 -6.42
CA THR A 83 1.23 -8.06 -7.23
C THR A 83 2.57 -7.54 -7.72
N GLN A 84 2.62 -6.28 -8.18
CA GLN A 84 3.87 -5.65 -8.62
C GLN A 84 4.86 -5.49 -7.46
N VAL A 85 4.39 -5.05 -6.28
CA VAL A 85 5.24 -4.91 -5.08
C VAL A 85 5.79 -6.27 -4.63
N ILE A 86 4.97 -7.34 -4.69
CA ILE A 86 5.42 -8.70 -4.39
C ILE A 86 6.45 -9.18 -5.41
N LYS A 87 6.29 -8.83 -6.70
CA LYS A 87 7.26 -9.17 -7.74
C LYS A 87 8.61 -8.49 -7.46
N GLN A 88 8.60 -7.18 -7.22
CA GLN A 88 9.81 -6.42 -6.87
C GLN A 88 10.48 -6.99 -5.61
N TYR A 89 9.70 -7.26 -4.56
CA TYR A 89 10.24 -7.84 -3.33
C TYR A 89 10.88 -9.23 -3.53
N LYS A 90 10.38 -10.02 -4.50
CA LYS A 90 11.02 -11.29 -4.89
C LYS A 90 12.32 -11.10 -5.67
N GLU A 91 12.44 -10.02 -6.43
CA GLU A 91 13.64 -9.69 -7.20
C GLU A 91 14.74 -9.19 -6.24
N ASP A 92 14.40 -8.27 -5.33
CA ASP A 92 15.33 -7.74 -4.31
C ASP A 92 15.91 -8.86 -3.42
N GLU A 93 15.13 -9.89 -3.08
CA GLU A 93 15.56 -11.02 -2.25
C GLU A 93 16.39 -12.07 -2.99
N LYS A 94 16.49 -12.01 -4.33
CA LYS A 94 17.43 -12.85 -5.11
C LYS A 94 18.80 -12.21 -5.24
N GLU A 95 18.89 -10.89 -5.04
CA GLU A 95 20.12 -10.11 -5.15
C GLU A 95 20.86 -9.99 -3.80
N GLU A 96 20.19 -10.24 -2.66
CA GLU A 96 20.76 -10.45 -1.32
C GLU A 96 21.25 -11.90 -1.08
#